data_AF-A0A166HIF5-F1
#
_entry.id   AF-A0A166HIF5-F1
#
_cell.length_a   1.000
_cell.length_b   1.000
_cell.length_c   1.000
_cell.angle_alpha   90.00
_cell.angle_beta   90.00
_cell.angle_gamma   90.00
#
_symmetry.space_group_name_H-M   'P 1'
#
loop_
_entity.id
_entity.type
_entity.pdbx_description
1 polymer ?
#
loop_
_entity_poly.entity_id
_entity_poly.type
_entity_poly.pdbx_seq_one_letter_code
_entity_poly.pdbx_strand_id
1 'polypeptide(L)'
;MSNQPAPTSPNPLPGEVPDKRDFKKVWEDAVKSYNAGTQPKKKQHHRPGLISPPVDYRTADQVIKHFESQKELFKVFRSSGEKVRGVLTPIVDILLVLKEGAESASDLVTGGDTILGAIGSLLEATKGVSELYDAVEALLKEVLASLKRFKIHFEEPATPRATLKNIIVDALVQVLMVLALATKYCNLAVAGVPWYKRVLRVFWRRAKDYFLVLTDKADVQGILEELRTLANKEEQLVIAATHADGRETKANVAVVKSNVDVVKSDVEIVKPKVAYVHNKAVIDDLRLWLRPPNEQPSNYERKRQTGSCEWFFDENYEDWKAHGNKVYWVHGNPGAGKSVLSSSVIDKVGMDPTLSLAYFYFDFSDLTKQDCVALASSLVFQLGTTCSQECLNYLQRERTNSPPNYDKLLAMLSRLLALSGRTFIIVDALDECPEPARNDDKLLRLLKHLCDQVDGDTDLHLLITSRPAIDIRERISPRATYSLSFHNEVRHTTELARFISTQVSTNKPKWWSVQLQQQVQEKLYERSTGMYVIVLHGFEHGLILWQVPMG
;
A
#
# COMPACT_ATOMS: atom_id res chain seq x y z
N MET A 1 40.21 18.78 -13.17
CA MET A 1 39.57 18.88 -14.49
C MET A 1 38.68 17.67 -14.67
N SER A 2 37.36 17.81 -14.46
CA SER A 2 36.37 16.95 -15.09
C SER A 2 35.02 17.65 -15.02
N ASN A 3 34.36 17.73 -16.18
CA ASN A 3 33.28 18.65 -16.51
C ASN A 3 31.94 18.30 -15.83
N GLN A 4 31.30 19.28 -15.20
CA GLN A 4 29.85 19.29 -14.96
C GLN A 4 29.13 19.85 -16.19
N PRO A 5 27.99 19.28 -16.63
CA PRO A 5 27.14 19.95 -17.61
C PRO A 5 26.20 20.94 -16.91
N ALA A 6 26.07 22.12 -17.50
CA ALA A 6 25.21 23.23 -17.08
C ALA A 6 23.70 22.89 -17.18
N PRO A 7 22.82 23.57 -16.42
CA PRO A 7 21.38 23.36 -16.50
C PRO A 7 20.83 23.89 -17.83
N THR A 8 20.19 23.02 -18.61
CA THR A 8 19.47 23.38 -19.82
C THR A 8 18.19 24.13 -19.46
N SER A 9 18.13 25.40 -19.87
CA SER A 9 16.91 26.21 -19.89
C SER A 9 15.78 25.46 -20.62
N PRO A 10 14.51 25.55 -20.17
CA PRO A 10 13.42 24.90 -20.87
C PRO A 10 13.21 25.56 -22.23
N ASN A 11 13.30 24.76 -23.29
CA ASN A 11 12.88 25.16 -24.63
C ASN A 11 11.39 25.55 -24.60
N PRO A 12 10.99 26.67 -25.20
CA PRO A 12 9.60 27.04 -25.30
C PRO A 12 8.85 26.05 -26.20
N LEU A 13 7.65 25.65 -25.79
CA LEU A 13 6.74 24.79 -26.55
C LEU A 13 6.45 25.41 -27.93
N PRO A 14 6.44 24.63 -29.02
CA PRO A 14 6.13 25.13 -30.35
C PRO A 14 4.61 25.34 -30.45
N GLY A 15 4.14 26.59 -30.40
CA GLY A 15 2.73 26.88 -30.66
C GLY A 15 2.18 28.21 -30.17
N GLU A 16 2.88 28.97 -29.33
CA GLU A 16 2.45 30.32 -28.97
C GLU A 16 3.10 31.35 -29.91
N VAL A 17 2.50 31.55 -31.06
CA VAL A 17 2.63 32.84 -31.74
C VAL A 17 1.93 33.86 -30.83
N PRO A 18 2.60 34.90 -30.32
CA PRO A 18 1.91 35.97 -29.64
C PRO A 18 1.15 36.73 -30.71
N ASP A 19 -0.07 36.30 -30.98
CA ASP A 19 -1.05 37.05 -31.75
C ASP A 19 -1.38 38.28 -30.89
N LYS A 20 -0.52 39.30 -30.97
CA LYS A 20 -0.78 40.64 -30.44
C LYS A 20 -1.84 41.27 -31.33
N ARG A 21 -3.02 40.65 -31.31
CA ARG A 21 -4.24 41.22 -31.84
C ARG A 21 -4.50 42.45 -31.01
N ASP A 22 -4.32 43.61 -31.63
CA ASP A 22 -4.55 44.89 -30.99
C ASP A 22 -6.06 45.07 -30.80
N PHE A 23 -6.58 44.56 -29.69
CA PHE A 23 -8.00 44.60 -29.38
C PHE A 23 -8.52 46.03 -29.27
N LYS A 24 -7.67 46.97 -28.84
CA LYS A 24 -8.00 48.40 -28.84
C LYS A 24 -8.30 48.88 -30.25
N LYS A 25 -7.45 48.55 -31.23
CA LYS A 25 -7.69 48.87 -32.65
C LYS A 25 -8.96 48.19 -33.20
N VAL A 26 -9.20 46.93 -32.84
CA VAL A 26 -10.43 46.19 -33.24
C VAL A 26 -11.67 46.92 -32.74
N TRP A 27 -11.68 47.36 -31.47
CA TRP A 27 -12.78 48.14 -30.90
C TRP A 27 -12.92 49.53 -31.53
N GLU A 28 -11.82 50.23 -31.78
CA GLU A 28 -11.85 51.54 -32.45
C GLU A 28 -12.46 51.44 -33.85
N ASP A 29 -12.12 50.40 -34.61
CA ASP A 29 -12.63 50.19 -35.97
C ASP A 29 -14.10 49.74 -35.96
N ALA A 30 -14.52 48.94 -34.96
CA ALA A 30 -15.91 48.57 -34.75
C ALA A 30 -16.78 49.81 -34.38
N VAL A 31 -16.28 50.69 -33.50
CA VAL A 31 -16.96 51.94 -33.12
C VAL A 31 -17.05 52.92 -34.29
N LYS A 32 -16.00 53.06 -35.10
CA LYS A 32 -16.05 53.87 -36.33
C LYS A 32 -17.12 53.34 -37.28
N SER A 33 -17.19 52.02 -37.46
CA SER A 33 -18.20 51.37 -38.31
C SER A 33 -19.62 51.56 -37.77
N TYR A 34 -19.81 51.46 -36.44
CA TYR A 34 -21.07 51.76 -35.76
C TYR A 34 -21.53 53.19 -36.06
N ASN A 35 -20.64 54.18 -35.88
CA ASN A 35 -20.97 55.60 -36.08
C ASN A 35 -21.24 55.95 -37.54
N ALA A 36 -20.50 55.34 -38.48
CA ALA A 36 -20.72 55.55 -39.91
C ALA A 36 -22.07 54.97 -40.40
N GLY A 37 -22.51 53.86 -39.81
CA GLY A 37 -23.77 53.20 -40.17
C GLY A 37 -25.03 53.87 -39.63
N THR A 38 -24.93 54.64 -38.54
CA THR A 38 -26.07 55.14 -37.75
C THR A 38 -26.40 56.62 -37.97
N GLN A 39 -25.54 57.40 -38.66
CA GLN A 39 -25.77 58.83 -38.94
C GLN A 39 -26.49 59.12 -40.28
N PRO A 40 -27.59 59.90 -40.31
CA PRO A 40 -28.25 60.33 -41.56
C PRO A 40 -27.61 61.57 -42.20
N LYS A 41 -27.59 61.63 -43.54
CA LYS A 41 -26.90 62.66 -44.37
C LYS A 41 -27.50 64.10 -44.37
N LYS A 42 -28.41 64.49 -43.46
CA LYS A 42 -28.92 65.88 -43.44
C LYS A 42 -29.04 66.46 -42.03
N LYS A 43 -28.42 67.63 -41.84
CA LYS A 43 -28.44 68.43 -40.61
C LYS A 43 -29.87 68.91 -40.29
N GLN A 44 -30.41 68.48 -39.14
CA GLN A 44 -31.22 69.32 -38.24
C GLN A 44 -31.33 68.63 -36.87
N HIS A 45 -31.14 69.45 -35.82
CA HIS A 45 -31.22 69.25 -34.37
C HIS A 45 -31.26 67.83 -33.75
N HIS A 46 -30.18 67.55 -32.99
CA HIS A 46 -29.98 66.57 -31.91
C HIS A 46 -30.51 65.12 -32.11
N ARG A 47 -29.57 64.19 -32.46
CA ARG A 47 -29.44 62.73 -32.13
C ARG A 47 -28.94 61.89 -33.33
N PRO A 48 -28.45 60.64 -33.16
CA PRO A 48 -27.84 60.00 -31.98
C PRO A 48 -26.36 59.63 -32.26
N GLY A 49 -25.44 60.10 -31.42
CA GLY A 49 -24.14 59.44 -31.26
C GLY A 49 -24.29 58.25 -30.31
N LEU A 50 -23.22 57.46 -30.13
CA LEU A 50 -23.16 56.47 -29.05
C LEU A 50 -23.48 57.19 -27.72
N ILE A 51 -24.54 56.79 -27.01
CA ILE A 51 -24.85 57.38 -25.71
C ILE A 51 -23.84 56.80 -24.72
N SER A 52 -22.79 57.56 -24.39
CA SER A 52 -21.78 57.07 -23.45
C SER A 52 -22.41 56.92 -22.05
N PRO A 53 -22.42 55.72 -21.46
CA PRO A 53 -22.78 55.56 -20.05
C PRO A 53 -21.76 56.30 -19.16
N PRO A 54 -22.15 56.71 -17.94
CA PRO A 54 -21.21 57.28 -16.98
C PRO A 54 -20.12 56.25 -16.63
N VAL A 55 -18.90 56.71 -16.39
CA VAL A 55 -17.69 55.85 -16.31
C VAL A 55 -17.70 54.88 -15.11
N ASP A 56 -18.53 55.12 -14.07
CA ASP A 56 -18.47 54.39 -12.79
C ASP A 56 -19.84 53.84 -12.35
N TYR A 57 -20.31 52.78 -13.02
CA TYR A 57 -21.47 51.99 -12.58
C TYR A 57 -21.03 50.61 -12.09
N ARG A 58 -21.61 50.15 -10.97
CA ARG A 58 -21.27 48.89 -10.29
C ARG A 58 -22.40 47.87 -10.25
N THR A 59 -23.60 48.24 -10.71
CA THR A 59 -24.77 47.37 -10.70
C THR A 59 -25.62 47.61 -11.94
N ALA A 60 -26.32 46.58 -12.42
CA ALA A 60 -27.23 46.71 -13.56
C ALA A 60 -28.33 47.75 -13.32
N ASP A 61 -28.82 47.85 -12.08
CA ASP A 61 -29.82 48.85 -11.69
C ASP A 61 -29.33 50.30 -11.86
N GLN A 62 -28.04 50.59 -11.65
CA GLN A 62 -27.49 51.93 -11.86
C GLN A 62 -27.46 52.31 -13.35
N VAL A 63 -27.10 51.35 -14.21
CA VAL A 63 -27.10 51.53 -15.68
C VAL A 63 -28.51 51.72 -16.20
N ILE A 64 -29.45 50.89 -15.73
CA ILE A 64 -30.86 50.97 -16.12
C ILE A 64 -31.46 52.30 -15.64
N LYS A 65 -31.21 52.70 -14.39
CA LYS A 65 -31.63 54.02 -13.86
C LYS A 65 -31.04 55.18 -14.66
N HIS A 66 -29.82 55.06 -15.17
CA HIS A 66 -29.24 56.08 -16.04
C HIS A 66 -30.05 56.22 -17.35
N PHE A 67 -30.37 55.10 -18.01
CA PHE A 67 -31.24 55.13 -19.19
C PHE A 67 -32.65 55.66 -18.87
N GLU A 68 -33.21 55.33 -17.70
CA GLU A 68 -34.52 55.84 -17.23
C GLU A 68 -34.49 57.35 -16.91
N SER A 69 -33.36 57.87 -16.40
CA SER A 69 -33.20 59.28 -16.00
C SER A 69 -33.14 60.27 -17.17
N GLN A 70 -32.91 59.78 -18.40
CA GLN A 70 -33.03 60.52 -19.66
C GLN A 70 -34.52 60.80 -19.99
N LYS A 71 -35.20 61.48 -19.05
CA LYS A 71 -36.65 61.64 -18.75
C LYS A 71 -37.63 61.83 -19.92
N GLU A 72 -37.19 62.09 -21.14
CA GLU A 72 -38.05 62.22 -22.33
C GLU A 72 -38.01 60.98 -23.26
N LEU A 73 -37.14 60.00 -22.98
CA LEU A 73 -37.09 58.71 -23.68
C LEU A 73 -38.13 57.71 -23.16
N PHE A 74 -38.40 57.73 -21.86
CA PHE A 74 -39.23 56.73 -21.16
C PHE A 74 -40.65 57.20 -20.79
N LYS A 75 -41.04 58.45 -21.09
CA LYS A 75 -42.39 58.96 -20.71
C LYS A 75 -43.56 58.36 -21.50
N VAL A 76 -43.34 57.81 -22.70
CA VAL A 76 -44.41 57.20 -23.55
C VAL A 76 -44.61 55.70 -23.23
N PHE A 77 -44.08 55.23 -22.11
CA PHE A 77 -43.99 53.81 -21.80
C PHE A 77 -45.17 53.33 -20.95
N ARG A 78 -46.11 52.60 -21.57
CA ARG A 78 -46.99 51.66 -20.86
C ARG A 78 -46.69 50.24 -21.33
N SER A 79 -46.44 49.32 -20.39
CA SER A 79 -46.19 47.87 -20.52
C SER A 79 -44.97 47.39 -21.36
N SER A 80 -44.61 48.05 -22.47
CA SER A 80 -43.65 47.52 -23.45
C SER A 80 -42.18 47.53 -23.05
N GLY A 81 -41.76 48.20 -21.98
CA GLY A 81 -40.38 47.95 -21.55
C GLY A 81 -40.08 47.88 -20.07
N GLU A 82 -41.09 47.51 -19.28
CA GLU A 82 -40.78 46.47 -18.29
C GLU A 82 -40.24 45.20 -18.97
N LYS A 83 -40.75 44.84 -20.16
CA LYS A 83 -40.24 43.71 -20.94
C LYS A 83 -38.78 43.88 -21.39
N VAL A 84 -38.46 45.02 -22.00
CA VAL A 84 -37.08 45.38 -22.39
C VAL A 84 -36.17 45.46 -21.18
N ARG A 85 -36.63 46.03 -20.05
CA ARG A 85 -35.88 46.03 -18.78
C ARG A 85 -35.58 44.61 -18.30
N GLY A 86 -36.54 43.68 -18.41
CA GLY A 86 -36.36 42.28 -18.04
C GLY A 86 -35.30 41.54 -18.88
N VAL A 87 -35.08 41.95 -20.12
CA VAL A 87 -34.02 41.37 -20.99
C VAL A 87 -32.70 42.13 -20.85
N LEU A 88 -32.75 43.44 -20.60
CA LEU A 88 -31.57 44.28 -20.43
C LEU A 88 -30.84 43.97 -19.13
N THR A 89 -31.56 43.70 -18.04
CA THR A 89 -30.95 43.43 -16.72
C THR A 89 -29.94 42.27 -16.79
N PRO A 90 -30.30 41.08 -17.31
CA PRO A 90 -29.34 39.97 -17.46
C PRO A 90 -28.18 40.27 -18.42
N ILE A 91 -28.37 41.10 -19.46
CA ILE A 91 -27.28 41.48 -20.38
C ILE A 91 -26.26 42.36 -19.64
N VAL A 92 -26.75 43.35 -18.87
CA VAL A 92 -25.88 44.25 -18.12
C VAL A 92 -25.13 43.48 -17.03
N ASP A 93 -25.78 42.54 -16.34
CA ASP A 93 -25.10 41.69 -15.34
C ASP A 93 -23.98 40.85 -15.96
N ILE A 94 -24.19 40.28 -17.15
CA ILE A 94 -23.12 39.53 -17.86
C ILE A 94 -21.98 40.47 -18.24
N LEU A 95 -22.28 41.66 -18.80
CA LEU A 95 -21.26 42.64 -19.18
C LEU A 95 -20.49 43.18 -17.96
N LEU A 96 -21.12 43.26 -16.79
CA LEU A 96 -20.48 43.60 -15.53
C LEU A 96 -19.54 42.49 -15.02
N VAL A 97 -19.96 41.22 -15.09
CA VAL A 97 -19.08 40.09 -14.76
C VAL A 97 -17.88 40.03 -15.72
N LEU A 98 -18.09 40.30 -17.01
CA LEU A 98 -17.02 40.41 -18.00
C LEU A 98 -16.07 41.59 -17.69
N LYS A 99 -16.57 42.65 -17.05
CA LYS A 99 -15.78 43.81 -16.61
C LYS A 99 -14.97 43.50 -15.35
N GLU A 100 -15.54 42.79 -14.38
CA GLU A 100 -14.88 42.41 -13.11
C GLU A 100 -13.86 41.27 -13.29
N GLY A 101 -14.16 40.26 -14.11
CA GLY A 101 -13.21 39.16 -14.42
C GLY A 101 -12.02 39.57 -15.30
N ALA A 102 -11.93 40.83 -15.71
CA ALA A 102 -10.93 41.36 -16.64
C ALA A 102 -9.94 42.34 -15.98
N GLU A 103 -9.58 42.13 -14.70
CA GLU A 103 -8.63 42.99 -13.96
C GLU A 103 -7.26 43.19 -14.64
N SER A 104 -6.96 42.43 -15.71
CA SER A 104 -5.73 42.56 -16.50
C SER A 104 -5.93 43.00 -17.96
N ALA A 105 -7.17 43.26 -18.42
CA ALA A 105 -7.47 43.50 -19.85
C ALA A 105 -8.34 44.75 -20.07
N SER A 106 -7.67 45.92 -20.18
CA SER A 106 -8.30 47.22 -20.48
C SER A 106 -9.23 47.22 -21.70
N ASP A 107 -8.99 46.32 -22.67
CA ASP A 107 -9.73 46.29 -23.95
C ASP A 107 -11.12 45.61 -23.85
N LEU A 108 -11.34 44.74 -22.87
CA LEU A 108 -12.65 44.11 -22.68
C LEU A 108 -13.61 45.05 -21.92
N VAL A 109 -13.04 45.85 -21.02
CA VAL A 109 -13.73 46.89 -20.25
C VAL A 109 -14.26 47.99 -21.18
N THR A 110 -13.43 48.47 -22.13
CA THR A 110 -13.86 49.46 -23.13
C THR A 110 -14.93 48.92 -24.08
N GLY A 111 -14.88 47.63 -24.41
CA GLY A 111 -15.89 46.94 -25.21
C GLY A 111 -17.26 46.85 -24.55
N GLY A 112 -17.31 46.49 -23.26
CA GLY A 112 -18.55 46.41 -22.48
C GLY A 112 -19.27 47.76 -22.37
N ASP A 113 -18.53 48.83 -22.07
CA ASP A 113 -19.06 50.20 -22.03
C ASP A 113 -19.62 50.65 -23.39
N THR A 114 -18.95 50.24 -24.47
CA THR A 114 -19.35 50.56 -25.85
C THR A 114 -20.66 49.87 -26.23
N ILE A 115 -20.82 48.58 -25.90
CA ILE A 115 -22.05 47.82 -26.17
C ILE A 115 -23.22 48.43 -25.39
N LEU A 116 -23.02 48.79 -24.12
CA LEU A 116 -24.07 49.43 -23.32
C LEU A 116 -24.50 50.78 -23.92
N GLY A 117 -23.55 51.58 -24.38
CA GLY A 117 -23.87 52.83 -25.07
C GLY A 117 -24.62 52.62 -26.39
N ALA A 118 -24.28 51.57 -27.14
CA ALA A 118 -25.00 51.19 -28.35
C ALA A 118 -26.45 50.75 -28.08
N ILE A 119 -26.70 50.03 -26.98
CA ILE A 119 -28.06 49.69 -26.53
C ILE A 119 -28.84 50.96 -26.19
N GLY A 120 -28.21 51.91 -25.49
CA GLY A 120 -28.82 53.21 -25.20
C GLY A 120 -29.27 53.94 -26.47
N SER A 121 -28.38 54.03 -27.47
CA SER A 121 -28.69 54.65 -28.76
C SER A 121 -29.78 53.91 -29.54
N LEU A 122 -29.84 52.58 -29.45
CA LEU A 122 -30.91 51.76 -30.05
C LEU A 122 -32.27 52.09 -29.43
N LEU A 123 -32.35 52.17 -28.10
CA LEU A 123 -33.58 52.51 -27.38
C LEU A 123 -34.04 53.96 -27.65
N GLU A 124 -33.10 54.84 -27.97
CA GLU A 124 -33.40 56.21 -28.40
C GLU A 124 -33.98 56.25 -29.82
N ALA A 125 -33.50 55.40 -30.72
CA ALA A 125 -33.98 55.27 -32.09
C ALA A 125 -35.41 54.72 -32.21
N THR A 126 -35.93 54.04 -31.17
CA THR A 126 -37.29 53.48 -31.15
C THR A 126 -38.35 54.43 -30.57
N LYS A 127 -37.97 55.65 -30.21
CA LYS A 127 -38.85 56.62 -29.52
C LYS A 127 -40.16 56.84 -30.29
N GLY A 128 -41.28 56.55 -29.63
CA GLY A 128 -42.64 56.87 -30.10
C GLY A 128 -43.33 55.79 -30.95
N VAL A 129 -42.71 54.62 -31.13
CA VAL A 129 -43.31 53.48 -31.88
C VAL A 129 -43.26 52.22 -31.01
N SER A 130 -44.38 51.89 -30.35
CA SER A 130 -44.47 50.77 -29.39
C SER A 130 -44.05 49.42 -29.99
N GLU A 131 -44.31 49.21 -31.28
CA GLU A 131 -44.07 47.94 -31.97
C GLU A 131 -42.57 47.72 -32.28
N LEU A 132 -41.75 48.79 -32.35
CA LEU A 132 -40.28 48.68 -32.45
C LEU A 132 -39.66 48.21 -31.13
N TYR A 133 -40.29 48.50 -29.99
CA TYR A 133 -39.78 48.02 -28.68
C TYR A 133 -39.90 46.51 -28.52
N ASP A 134 -41.00 45.90 -28.98
CA ASP A 134 -41.16 44.43 -28.95
C ASP A 134 -40.11 43.74 -29.85
N ALA A 135 -39.69 44.38 -30.94
CA ALA A 135 -38.67 43.85 -31.85
C ALA A 135 -37.24 44.01 -31.30
N VAL A 136 -36.95 45.13 -30.64
CA VAL A 136 -35.71 45.31 -29.88
C VAL A 136 -35.62 44.31 -28.73
N GLU A 137 -36.72 44.05 -28.02
CA GLU A 137 -36.77 43.02 -26.98
C GLU A 137 -36.37 41.63 -27.54
N ALA A 138 -36.93 41.24 -28.68
CA ALA A 138 -36.61 39.97 -29.31
C ALA A 138 -35.14 39.87 -29.76
N LEU A 139 -34.58 40.95 -30.31
CA LEU A 139 -33.16 41.03 -30.68
C LEU A 139 -32.25 40.93 -29.46
N LEU A 140 -32.56 41.66 -28.39
CA LEU A 140 -31.79 41.61 -27.15
C LEU A 140 -31.86 40.23 -26.50
N LYS A 141 -32.96 39.47 -26.64
CA LYS A 141 -33.04 38.07 -26.18
C LYS A 141 -32.08 37.16 -26.94
N GLU A 142 -31.89 37.37 -28.23
CA GLU A 142 -30.94 36.59 -29.04
C GLU A 142 -29.49 36.93 -28.67
N VAL A 143 -29.18 38.22 -28.50
CA VAL A 143 -27.88 38.66 -27.98
C VAL A 143 -27.60 38.09 -26.60
N LEU A 144 -28.60 38.11 -25.70
CA LEU A 144 -28.49 37.55 -24.35
C LEU A 144 -28.21 36.04 -24.38
N ALA A 145 -28.85 35.29 -25.29
CA ALA A 145 -28.62 33.85 -25.42
C ALA A 145 -27.17 33.52 -25.81
N SER A 146 -26.55 34.35 -26.66
CA SER A 146 -25.13 34.24 -27.02
C SER A 146 -24.22 34.66 -25.87
N LEU A 147 -24.50 35.80 -25.22
CA LEU A 147 -23.68 36.32 -24.12
C LEU A 147 -23.67 35.41 -22.88
N LYS A 148 -24.79 34.73 -22.59
CA LYS A 148 -24.88 33.77 -21.48
C LYS A 148 -23.88 32.61 -21.59
N ARG A 149 -23.54 32.19 -22.82
CA ARG A 149 -22.59 31.09 -23.05
C ARG A 149 -21.17 31.52 -22.67
N PHE A 150 -20.79 32.72 -23.07
CA PHE A 150 -19.47 33.29 -22.74
C PHE A 150 -19.28 33.54 -21.24
N LYS A 151 -20.36 33.81 -20.48
CA LYS A 151 -20.29 34.04 -19.02
C LYS A 151 -19.70 32.84 -18.25
N ILE A 152 -19.97 31.60 -18.66
CA ILE A 152 -19.52 30.38 -17.96
C ILE A 152 -17.99 30.34 -17.83
N HIS A 153 -17.27 30.97 -18.76
CA HIS A 153 -15.82 30.96 -18.83
C HIS A 153 -15.13 32.03 -17.96
N PHE A 154 -15.88 32.92 -17.31
CA PHE A 154 -15.34 33.95 -16.42
C PHE A 154 -15.62 33.68 -14.93
N GLU A 155 -16.45 32.68 -14.62
CA GLU A 155 -16.69 32.25 -13.23
C GLU A 155 -15.65 31.23 -12.73
N GLU A 156 -14.79 30.68 -13.60
CA GLU A 156 -13.66 29.83 -13.21
C GLU A 156 -12.35 30.64 -13.06
N PRO A 157 -11.49 30.36 -12.04
CA PRO A 157 -10.29 31.17 -11.74
C PRO A 157 -9.16 31.10 -12.78
N ALA A 158 -9.34 30.35 -13.87
CA ALA A 158 -8.28 30.11 -14.86
C ALA A 158 -8.32 31.18 -15.95
N THR A 159 -7.19 31.84 -16.19
CA THR A 159 -7.02 32.79 -17.30
C THR A 159 -7.50 32.18 -18.62
N PRO A 160 -8.43 32.82 -19.36
CA PRO A 160 -8.91 32.28 -20.62
C PRO A 160 -7.74 32.07 -21.60
N ARG A 161 -7.64 30.86 -22.18
CA ARG A 161 -6.63 30.55 -23.23
C ARG A 161 -6.69 31.63 -24.32
N ALA A 162 -5.55 32.06 -24.85
CA ALA A 162 -5.46 33.19 -25.79
C ALA A 162 -6.43 33.09 -26.99
N THR A 163 -6.66 31.88 -27.50
CA THR A 163 -7.60 31.59 -28.57
C THR A 163 -9.07 31.81 -28.17
N LEU A 164 -9.44 31.47 -26.93
CA LEU A 164 -10.79 31.68 -26.40
C LEU A 164 -11.08 33.17 -26.20
N LYS A 165 -10.09 33.91 -25.69
CA LYS A 165 -10.15 35.38 -25.57
C LYS A 165 -10.41 36.06 -26.91
N ASN A 166 -9.74 35.60 -27.98
CA ASN A 166 -9.95 36.12 -29.34
C ASN A 166 -11.40 35.90 -29.83
N ILE A 167 -11.97 34.72 -29.59
CA ILE A 167 -13.35 34.38 -29.99
C ILE A 167 -14.37 35.24 -29.24
N ILE A 168 -14.16 35.48 -27.94
CA ILE A 168 -15.05 36.30 -27.12
C ILE A 168 -15.04 37.76 -27.58
N VAL A 169 -13.85 38.32 -27.86
CA VAL A 169 -13.76 39.71 -28.39
C VAL A 169 -14.47 39.82 -29.74
N ASP A 170 -14.29 38.85 -30.64
CA ASP A 170 -14.97 38.85 -31.94
C ASP A 170 -16.49 38.75 -31.79
N ALA A 171 -16.99 37.92 -30.86
CA ALA A 171 -18.40 37.83 -30.57
C ALA A 171 -18.98 39.16 -30.04
N LEU A 172 -18.26 39.85 -29.15
CA LEU A 172 -18.67 41.16 -28.63
C LEU A 172 -18.69 42.25 -29.72
N VAL A 173 -17.74 42.22 -30.66
CA VAL A 173 -17.74 43.09 -31.84
C VAL A 173 -18.94 42.82 -32.74
N GLN A 174 -19.28 41.56 -32.97
CA GLN A 174 -20.46 41.20 -33.76
C GLN A 174 -21.76 41.66 -33.08
N VAL A 175 -21.85 41.56 -31.75
CA VAL A 175 -22.97 42.14 -30.98
C VAL A 175 -23.10 43.64 -31.21
N LEU A 176 -21.99 44.39 -31.18
CA LEU A 176 -21.99 45.82 -31.47
C LEU A 176 -22.50 46.12 -32.89
N MET A 177 -22.11 45.33 -33.89
CA MET A 177 -22.54 45.49 -35.28
C MET A 177 -24.04 45.21 -35.46
N VAL A 178 -24.57 44.17 -34.80
CA VAL A 178 -26.02 43.88 -34.78
C VAL A 178 -26.80 45.07 -34.20
N LEU A 179 -26.32 45.63 -33.09
CA LEU A 179 -26.94 46.81 -32.46
C LEU A 179 -26.87 48.04 -33.38
N ALA A 180 -25.77 48.22 -34.13
CA ALA A 180 -25.62 49.30 -35.10
C ALA A 180 -26.67 49.23 -36.21
N LEU A 181 -26.82 48.05 -36.83
CA LEU A 181 -27.79 47.82 -37.91
C LEU A 181 -29.21 47.98 -37.40
N ALA A 182 -29.53 47.43 -36.23
CA ALA A 182 -30.84 47.60 -35.61
C ALA A 182 -31.16 49.09 -35.37
N THR A 183 -30.19 49.86 -34.87
CA THR A 183 -30.33 51.31 -34.61
C THR A 183 -30.59 52.07 -35.91
N LYS A 184 -29.83 51.76 -36.97
CA LYS A 184 -30.00 52.34 -38.31
C LYS A 184 -31.40 52.08 -38.87
N TYR A 185 -31.89 50.85 -38.78
CA TYR A 185 -33.21 50.49 -39.30
C TYR A 185 -34.35 51.10 -38.49
N CYS A 186 -34.21 51.18 -37.16
CA CYS A 186 -35.18 51.88 -36.30
C CYS A 186 -35.27 53.37 -36.67
N ASN A 187 -34.14 54.04 -36.87
CA ASN A 187 -34.09 55.43 -37.32
C ASN A 187 -34.77 55.63 -38.69
N LEU A 188 -34.56 54.73 -39.64
CA LEU A 188 -35.22 54.76 -40.95
C LEU A 188 -36.74 54.57 -40.85
N ALA A 189 -37.19 53.72 -39.93
CA ALA A 189 -38.60 53.49 -39.66
C ALA A 189 -39.30 54.74 -39.10
N VAL A 190 -38.66 55.39 -38.13
CA VAL A 190 -39.18 56.60 -37.47
C VAL A 190 -39.14 57.83 -38.40
N ALA A 191 -38.14 57.94 -39.28
CA ALA A 191 -38.01 59.06 -40.23
C ALA A 191 -39.11 59.10 -41.33
N GLY A 192 -39.98 58.09 -41.42
CA GLY A 192 -41.21 58.17 -42.22
C GLY A 192 -41.00 58.16 -43.73
N VAL A 193 -40.05 57.38 -44.25
CA VAL A 193 -39.77 57.27 -45.69
C VAL A 193 -40.99 56.69 -46.44
N PRO A 194 -41.50 57.31 -47.52
CA PRO A 194 -42.82 57.00 -48.12
C PRO A 194 -43.02 55.55 -48.60
N TRP A 195 -41.98 54.91 -49.14
CA TRP A 195 -42.06 53.51 -49.58
C TRP A 195 -42.06 52.54 -48.39
N TYR A 196 -41.40 52.92 -47.29
CA TYR A 196 -41.31 52.14 -46.06
C TYR A 196 -42.66 52.09 -45.32
N LYS A 197 -43.41 53.20 -45.28
CA LYS A 197 -44.80 53.26 -44.79
C LYS A 197 -45.82 52.41 -45.57
N ARG A 198 -45.48 51.98 -46.80
CA ARG A 198 -46.34 51.17 -47.66
C ARG A 198 -46.10 49.68 -47.43
N VAL A 199 -44.83 49.29 -47.32
CA VAL A 199 -44.41 47.92 -46.97
C VAL A 199 -44.84 47.58 -45.53
N LEU A 200 -44.67 48.53 -44.60
CA LEU A 200 -45.11 48.42 -43.20
C LEU A 200 -46.63 48.41 -42.98
N ARG A 201 -47.45 48.57 -44.02
CA ARG A 201 -48.92 48.49 -43.87
C ARG A 201 -49.50 47.15 -44.29
N VAL A 202 -48.78 46.43 -45.15
CA VAL A 202 -49.23 45.15 -45.74
C VAL A 202 -48.80 43.96 -44.90
N PHE A 203 -47.64 44.04 -44.25
CA PHE A 203 -47.06 42.97 -43.45
C PHE A 203 -47.59 42.87 -41.98
N TRP A 204 -48.60 43.65 -41.59
CA TRP A 204 -48.72 44.12 -40.20
C TRP A 204 -50.02 43.76 -39.48
N ARG A 205 -50.02 42.68 -38.68
CA ARG A 205 -51.06 42.40 -37.67
C ARG A 205 -50.55 41.83 -36.33
N ARG A 206 -49.27 41.47 -36.15
CA ARG A 206 -48.72 41.01 -34.84
C ARG A 206 -47.26 41.47 -34.61
N ALA A 207 -46.88 41.70 -33.35
CA ALA A 207 -45.55 42.20 -32.94
C ALA A 207 -44.35 41.31 -33.35
N LYS A 208 -44.56 40.01 -33.62
CA LYS A 208 -43.51 39.09 -34.13
C LYS A 208 -43.00 39.48 -35.52
N ASP A 209 -43.76 40.27 -36.28
CA ASP A 209 -43.46 40.57 -37.67
C ASP A 209 -42.41 41.70 -37.82
N TYR A 210 -42.16 42.55 -36.79
CA TYR A 210 -41.13 43.62 -36.85
C TYR A 210 -39.75 43.02 -36.63
N PHE A 211 -39.68 42.04 -35.72
CA PHE A 211 -38.48 41.26 -35.50
C PHE A 211 -38.07 40.59 -36.81
N LEU A 212 -39.00 39.87 -37.47
CA LEU A 212 -38.74 39.32 -38.80
C LEU A 212 -38.28 40.40 -39.79
N VAL A 213 -38.92 41.56 -39.88
CA VAL A 213 -38.47 42.60 -40.83
C VAL A 213 -37.07 43.17 -40.53
N LEU A 214 -36.66 43.23 -39.26
CA LEU A 214 -35.33 43.65 -38.84
C LEU A 214 -34.28 42.54 -39.03
N THR A 215 -34.65 41.28 -38.79
CA THR A 215 -33.77 40.11 -38.87
C THR A 215 -33.81 39.38 -40.21
N ASP A 216 -34.73 39.68 -41.12
CA ASP A 216 -34.84 39.10 -42.48
C ASP A 216 -33.99 39.88 -43.49
N LYS A 217 -33.27 40.91 -43.02
CA LYS A 217 -32.21 41.56 -43.80
C LYS A 217 -30.99 40.64 -43.83
N ALA A 218 -30.56 40.28 -45.04
CA ALA A 218 -29.39 39.42 -45.28
C ALA A 218 -28.15 39.86 -44.47
N ASP A 219 -27.94 41.17 -44.29
CA ASP A 219 -26.82 41.71 -43.52
C ASP A 219 -26.89 41.37 -42.02
N VAL A 220 -28.08 41.35 -41.41
CA VAL A 220 -28.28 41.03 -39.99
C VAL A 220 -28.22 39.52 -39.76
N GLN A 221 -28.76 38.72 -40.68
CA GLN A 221 -28.64 37.26 -40.63
C GLN A 221 -27.20 36.78 -40.75
N GLY A 222 -26.41 37.39 -41.64
CA GLY A 222 -25.00 37.04 -41.81
C GLY A 222 -24.20 37.22 -40.51
N ILE A 223 -24.43 38.32 -39.79
CA ILE A 223 -23.74 38.60 -38.53
C ILE A 223 -24.23 37.70 -37.39
N LEU A 224 -25.54 37.47 -37.28
CA LEU A 224 -26.09 36.56 -36.26
C LEU A 224 -25.61 35.12 -36.47
N GLU A 225 -25.48 34.68 -37.72
CA GLU A 225 -24.91 33.37 -38.03
C GLU A 225 -23.42 33.31 -37.70
N GLU A 226 -22.66 34.36 -38.00
CA GLU A 226 -21.25 34.45 -37.60
C GLU A 226 -21.07 34.37 -36.07
N LEU A 227 -21.92 35.08 -35.31
CA LEU A 227 -21.95 35.00 -33.85
C LEU A 227 -22.25 33.58 -33.35
N ARG A 228 -23.18 32.86 -33.99
CA ARG A 228 -23.46 31.46 -33.70
C ARG A 228 -22.28 30.54 -34.02
N THR A 229 -21.58 30.78 -35.13
CA THR A 229 -20.39 29.99 -35.47
C THR A 229 -19.25 30.18 -34.47
N LEU A 230 -19.07 31.41 -33.97
CA LEU A 230 -18.07 31.71 -32.93
C LEU A 230 -18.41 30.99 -31.62
N ALA A 231 -19.67 31.01 -31.20
CA ALA A 231 -20.13 30.26 -30.03
C ALA A 231 -19.94 28.74 -30.18
N ASN A 232 -20.15 28.16 -31.37
CA ASN A 232 -19.92 26.74 -31.62
C ASN A 232 -18.42 26.37 -31.64
N LYS A 233 -17.55 27.26 -32.12
CA LYS A 233 -16.08 27.05 -32.11
C LYS A 233 -15.52 27.02 -30.69
N GLU A 234 -16.03 27.88 -29.80
CA GLU A 234 -15.72 27.84 -28.38
C GLU A 234 -16.02 26.46 -27.77
N GLU A 235 -17.23 25.94 -27.99
CA GLU A 235 -17.66 24.64 -27.45
C GLU A 235 -16.71 23.50 -27.86
N GLN A 236 -16.33 23.45 -29.14
CA GLN A 236 -15.41 22.44 -29.65
C GLN A 236 -14.02 22.53 -29.02
N LEU A 237 -13.51 23.75 -28.81
CA LEU A 237 -12.21 23.97 -28.19
C LEU A 237 -12.20 23.55 -26.72
N VAL A 238 -13.27 23.84 -25.99
CA VAL A 238 -13.42 23.45 -24.58
C VAL A 238 -13.49 21.92 -24.45
N ILE A 239 -14.32 21.25 -25.26
CA ILE A 239 -14.45 19.79 -25.26
C ILE A 239 -13.09 19.12 -25.57
N ALA A 240 -12.36 19.63 -26.57
CA ALA A 240 -11.05 19.10 -26.94
C ALA A 240 -10.01 19.25 -25.81
N ALA A 241 -10.02 20.39 -25.12
CA ALA A 241 -9.16 20.67 -23.97
C ALA A 241 -9.44 19.70 -22.80
N THR A 242 -10.70 19.56 -22.41
CA THR A 242 -11.10 18.67 -21.31
C THR A 242 -10.77 17.21 -21.62
N HIS A 243 -10.92 16.78 -22.87
CA HIS A 243 -10.52 15.43 -23.29
C HIS A 243 -9.00 15.21 -23.32
N ALA A 244 -8.19 16.25 -23.54
CA ALA A 244 -6.74 16.16 -23.48
C ALA A 244 -6.26 16.02 -22.03
N ASP A 245 -6.72 16.92 -21.15
CA ASP A 245 -6.39 16.89 -19.72
C ASP A 245 -6.90 15.60 -19.05
N GLY A 246 -8.08 15.12 -19.45
CA GLY A 246 -8.64 13.84 -19.01
C GLY A 246 -7.82 12.61 -19.45
N ARG A 247 -7.17 12.66 -20.62
CA ARG A 247 -6.28 11.58 -21.09
C ARG A 247 -4.96 11.57 -20.33
N GLU A 248 -4.37 12.73 -20.11
CA GLU A 248 -3.13 12.86 -19.35
C GLU A 248 -3.30 12.42 -17.89
N THR A 249 -4.36 12.88 -17.23
CA THR A 249 -4.69 12.45 -15.86
C THR A 249 -4.91 10.94 -15.78
N LYS A 250 -5.62 10.33 -16.74
CA LYS A 250 -5.80 8.87 -16.80
C LYS A 250 -4.48 8.13 -17.00
N ALA A 251 -3.58 8.64 -17.83
CA ALA A 251 -2.25 8.05 -18.02
C ALA A 251 -1.41 8.14 -16.74
N ASN A 252 -1.41 9.30 -16.07
CA ASN A 252 -0.71 9.49 -14.80
C ASN A 252 -1.26 8.56 -13.71
N VAL A 253 -2.59 8.40 -13.63
CA VAL A 253 -3.22 7.46 -12.69
C VAL A 253 -2.84 6.01 -13.00
N ALA A 254 -2.73 5.62 -14.27
CA ALA A 254 -2.30 4.27 -14.63
C ALA A 254 -0.86 3.98 -14.18
N VAL A 255 0.05 4.95 -14.34
CA VAL A 255 1.45 4.85 -13.87
C VAL A 255 1.51 4.78 -12.34
N VAL A 256 0.74 5.62 -11.63
CA VAL A 256 0.67 5.57 -10.17
C VAL A 256 0.16 4.21 -9.70
N LYS A 257 -0.88 3.67 -10.35
CA LYS A 257 -1.42 2.36 -10.02
C LYS A 257 -0.37 1.25 -10.20
N SER A 258 0.37 1.24 -11.32
CA SER A 258 1.42 0.23 -11.51
C SER A 258 2.52 0.33 -10.47
N ASN A 259 2.92 1.55 -10.09
CA ASN A 259 3.92 1.76 -9.05
C ASN A 259 3.42 1.27 -7.68
N VAL A 260 2.15 1.50 -7.34
CA VAL A 260 1.54 0.98 -6.11
C VAL A 260 1.52 -0.56 -6.10
N ASP A 261 1.21 -1.19 -7.22
CA ASP A 261 1.20 -2.65 -7.33
C ASP A 261 2.61 -3.25 -7.12
N VAL A 262 3.64 -2.61 -7.68
CA VAL A 262 5.05 -3.00 -7.46
C VAL A 262 5.43 -2.85 -5.99
N VAL A 263 5.16 -1.69 -5.37
CA VAL A 263 5.45 -1.47 -3.93
C VAL A 263 4.74 -2.48 -3.05
N LYS A 264 3.48 -2.83 -3.37
CA LYS A 264 2.74 -3.87 -2.64
C LYS A 264 3.44 -5.23 -2.71
N SER A 265 3.94 -5.61 -3.88
CA SER A 265 4.69 -6.86 -4.03
C SER A 265 6.02 -6.86 -3.26
N ASP A 266 6.76 -5.75 -3.28
CA ASP A 266 8.01 -5.61 -2.53
C ASP A 266 7.76 -5.71 -1.01
N VAL A 267 6.69 -5.09 -0.52
CA VAL A 267 6.29 -5.17 0.90
C VAL A 267 6.00 -6.61 1.32
N GLU A 268 5.31 -7.41 0.50
CA GLU A 268 5.06 -8.82 0.80
C GLU A 268 6.35 -9.65 0.85
N ILE A 269 7.34 -9.32 0.03
CA ILE A 269 8.66 -9.98 0.04
C ILE A 269 9.49 -9.59 1.28
N VAL A 270 9.38 -8.34 1.73
CA VAL A 270 10.18 -7.80 2.84
C VAL A 270 9.64 -8.20 4.22
N LYS A 271 8.31 -8.32 4.38
CA LYS A 271 7.66 -8.75 5.64
C LYS A 271 8.30 -9.96 6.33
N PRO A 272 8.49 -11.13 5.66
CA PRO A 272 9.07 -12.30 6.31
C PRO A 272 10.55 -12.09 6.69
N LYS A 273 11.31 -11.31 5.91
CA LYS A 273 12.71 -10.99 6.23
C LYS A 273 12.80 -10.12 7.49
N VAL A 274 11.92 -9.12 7.63
CA VAL A 274 11.85 -8.27 8.83
C VAL A 274 11.44 -9.09 10.05
N ALA A 275 10.44 -9.97 9.91
CA ALA A 275 10.02 -10.87 10.98
C ALA A 275 11.15 -11.82 11.42
N TYR A 276 11.90 -12.39 10.46
CA TYR A 276 13.05 -13.25 10.75
C TYR A 276 14.16 -12.49 11.50
N VAL A 277 14.52 -11.29 11.05
CA VAL A 277 15.56 -10.47 11.72
C VAL A 277 15.12 -10.08 13.13
N HIS A 278 13.85 -9.68 13.30
CA HIS A 278 13.30 -9.37 14.62
C HIS A 278 13.33 -10.60 15.55
N ASN A 279 12.85 -11.76 15.08
CA ASN A 279 12.83 -12.98 15.88
C ASN A 279 14.25 -13.45 16.22
N LYS A 280 15.20 -13.32 15.31
CA LYS A 280 16.60 -13.65 15.59
C LYS A 280 17.18 -12.75 16.68
N ALA A 281 17.00 -11.44 16.58
CA ALA A 281 17.48 -10.50 17.61
C ALA A 281 16.85 -10.79 18.98
N VAL A 282 15.55 -11.11 19.02
CA VAL A 282 14.85 -11.55 20.23
C VAL A 282 15.45 -12.82 20.81
N ILE A 283 15.68 -13.85 19.98
CA ILE A 283 16.21 -15.14 20.42
C ILE A 283 17.64 -14.97 20.95
N ASP A 284 18.48 -14.17 20.29
CA ASP A 284 19.84 -13.85 20.74
C ASP A 284 19.82 -13.16 22.11
N ASP A 285 18.91 -12.20 22.30
CA ASP A 285 18.68 -11.52 23.56
C ASP A 285 18.21 -12.47 24.69
N LEU A 286 17.30 -13.39 24.37
CA LEU A 286 16.84 -14.42 25.32
C LEU A 286 17.97 -15.40 25.67
N ARG A 287 18.85 -15.73 24.72
CA ARG A 287 20.03 -16.57 24.95
C ARG A 287 21.02 -15.89 25.89
N LEU A 288 21.25 -14.59 25.73
CA LEU A 288 22.09 -13.80 26.64
C LEU A 288 21.52 -13.73 28.06
N TRP A 289 20.18 -13.67 28.17
CA TRP A 289 19.47 -13.62 29.44
C TRP A 289 19.45 -14.97 30.17
N LEU A 290 19.03 -16.04 29.51
CA LEU A 290 18.91 -17.39 30.09
C LEU A 290 20.26 -18.10 30.23
N ARG A 291 21.22 -17.78 29.36
CA ARG A 291 22.55 -18.42 29.26
C ARG A 291 22.47 -19.96 29.16
N PRO A 292 21.66 -20.51 28.25
CA PRO A 292 21.58 -21.95 28.07
C PRO A 292 22.93 -22.48 27.53
N PRO A 293 23.39 -23.66 27.97
CA PRO A 293 24.51 -24.34 27.34
C PRO A 293 24.22 -24.67 25.87
N ASN A 294 25.27 -24.97 25.11
CA ASN A 294 25.09 -25.36 23.71
C ASN A 294 24.42 -26.73 23.60
N GLU A 295 23.36 -26.81 22.80
CA GLU A 295 22.50 -27.99 22.70
C GLU A 295 23.19 -29.19 22.01
N GLN A 296 24.15 -28.93 21.12
CA GLN A 296 24.85 -29.99 20.39
C GLN A 296 25.95 -30.64 21.25
N PRO A 297 25.98 -31.99 21.34
CA PRO A 297 27.14 -32.72 21.82
C PRO A 297 28.33 -32.53 20.87
N SER A 298 29.53 -32.50 21.43
CA SER A 298 30.74 -32.14 20.69
C SER A 298 31.11 -33.11 19.55
N ASN A 299 30.63 -34.37 19.51
CA ASN A 299 31.20 -35.41 18.63
C ASN A 299 30.31 -36.63 18.27
N TYR A 300 28.99 -36.59 18.47
CA TYR A 300 28.13 -37.80 18.37
C TYR A 300 27.68 -38.15 16.94
N GLU A 301 27.36 -37.15 16.10
CA GLU A 301 26.90 -37.38 14.71
C GLU A 301 27.92 -38.18 13.88
N ARG A 302 29.21 -38.00 14.16
CA ARG A 302 30.31 -38.72 13.49
C ARG A 302 30.40 -40.20 13.85
N LYS A 303 29.78 -40.63 14.96
CA LYS A 303 29.87 -41.99 15.50
C LYS A 303 28.64 -42.85 15.18
N ARG A 304 27.59 -42.28 14.60
CA ARG A 304 26.35 -42.99 14.28
C ARG A 304 26.53 -43.80 13.00
N GLN A 305 26.24 -45.10 13.04
CA GLN A 305 26.11 -45.90 11.84
C GLN A 305 24.67 -45.83 11.32
N THR A 306 24.50 -45.84 10.00
CA THR A 306 23.17 -45.89 9.38
C THR A 306 22.45 -47.17 9.80
N GLY A 307 21.21 -47.05 10.26
CA GLY A 307 20.39 -48.16 10.76
C GLY A 307 20.64 -48.56 12.22
N SER A 308 21.47 -47.80 12.96
CA SER A 308 21.66 -48.05 14.39
C SER A 308 20.41 -47.78 15.22
N CYS A 309 20.19 -48.59 16.26
CA CYS A 309 19.09 -48.44 17.23
C CYS A 309 17.67 -48.60 16.66
N GLU A 310 17.50 -49.11 15.43
CA GLU A 310 16.17 -49.34 14.83
C GLU A 310 15.27 -50.24 15.69
N TRP A 311 15.88 -51.21 16.37
CA TRP A 311 15.19 -52.17 17.22
C TRP A 311 14.47 -51.55 18.43
N PHE A 312 14.82 -50.31 18.80
CA PHE A 312 14.19 -49.57 19.89
C PHE A 312 12.80 -49.05 19.51
N PHE A 313 12.56 -48.77 18.23
CA PHE A 313 11.32 -48.22 17.73
C PHE A 313 10.24 -49.30 17.60
N ASP A 314 9.98 -50.00 18.70
CA ASP A 314 9.01 -51.07 18.80
C ASP A 314 7.67 -50.60 19.39
N GLU A 315 6.81 -51.54 19.76
CA GLU A 315 5.49 -51.27 20.33
C GLU A 315 5.56 -50.40 21.60
N ASN A 316 6.59 -50.56 22.44
CA ASN A 316 6.73 -49.72 23.64
C ASN A 316 7.08 -48.28 23.28
N TYR A 317 7.92 -48.07 22.26
CA TYR A 317 8.22 -46.73 21.76
C TYR A 317 7.00 -46.09 21.12
N GLU A 318 6.28 -46.81 20.26
CA GLU A 318 5.10 -46.26 19.59
C GLU A 318 3.98 -45.98 20.61
N ASP A 319 3.82 -46.83 21.63
CA ASP A 319 2.90 -46.59 22.75
C ASP A 319 3.36 -45.41 23.63
N TRP A 320 4.66 -45.26 23.86
CA TRP A 320 5.24 -44.09 24.52
C TRP A 320 5.00 -42.83 23.71
N LYS A 321 5.11 -42.85 22.38
CA LYS A 321 4.92 -41.68 21.51
C LYS A 321 3.44 -41.31 21.33
N ALA A 322 2.56 -42.31 21.25
CA ALA A 322 1.15 -42.09 20.94
C ALA A 322 0.35 -41.58 22.16
N HIS A 323 0.65 -42.10 23.34
CA HIS A 323 -0.08 -41.80 24.56
C HIS A 323 0.76 -40.93 25.49
N GLY A 324 0.20 -39.76 25.82
CA GLY A 324 0.80 -38.78 26.70
C GLY A 324 1.20 -39.34 28.06
N ASN A 325 2.04 -38.58 28.74
CA ASN A 325 2.27 -38.73 30.18
C ASN A 325 3.00 -40.01 30.55
N LYS A 326 4.10 -40.27 29.84
CA LYS A 326 4.93 -41.46 30.04
C LYS A 326 6.40 -41.11 30.18
N VAL A 327 7.05 -41.79 31.12
CA VAL A 327 8.49 -41.70 31.36
C VAL A 327 9.16 -42.96 30.82
N TYR A 328 10.10 -42.81 29.91
CA TYR A 328 10.92 -43.87 29.36
C TYR A 328 12.34 -43.75 29.90
N TRP A 329 12.75 -44.69 30.75
CA TRP A 329 14.10 -44.72 31.30
C TRP A 329 14.95 -45.76 30.57
N VAL A 330 16.03 -45.31 29.95
CA VAL A 330 17.00 -46.16 29.27
C VAL A 330 18.29 -46.19 30.08
N HIS A 331 18.71 -47.36 30.55
CA HIS A 331 19.89 -47.48 31.37
C HIS A 331 20.86 -48.56 30.91
N GLY A 332 22.16 -48.32 31.14
CA GLY A 332 23.21 -49.26 30.75
C GLY A 332 24.60 -48.70 30.93
N ASN A 333 25.59 -49.54 30.63
CA ASN A 333 27.00 -49.20 30.81
C ASN A 333 27.45 -48.05 29.88
N PRO A 334 28.57 -47.37 30.21
CA PRO A 334 29.21 -46.42 29.32
C PRO A 334 29.53 -47.04 27.97
N GLY A 335 29.41 -46.27 26.89
CA GLY A 335 29.73 -46.78 25.56
C GLY A 335 28.76 -47.83 25.01
N ALA A 336 27.64 -48.12 25.67
CA ALA A 336 26.61 -49.04 25.18
C ALA A 336 25.74 -48.47 24.04
N GLY A 337 25.92 -47.19 23.66
CA GLY A 337 25.18 -46.57 22.55
C GLY A 337 23.93 -45.77 22.95
N LYS A 338 23.70 -45.52 24.26
CA LYS A 338 22.54 -44.75 24.75
C LYS A 338 22.41 -43.35 24.12
N SER A 339 23.51 -42.60 23.99
CA SER A 339 23.48 -41.28 23.35
C SER A 339 23.16 -41.34 21.85
N VAL A 340 23.57 -42.42 21.16
CA VAL A 340 23.20 -42.68 19.76
C VAL A 340 21.71 -42.96 19.66
N LEU A 341 21.14 -43.68 20.63
CA LEU A 341 19.70 -43.88 20.74
C LEU A 341 18.96 -42.56 20.98
N SER A 342 19.38 -41.74 21.96
CA SER A 342 18.78 -40.43 22.25
C SER A 342 18.72 -39.54 21.01
N SER A 343 19.83 -39.50 20.26
CA SER A 343 19.92 -38.78 18.99
C SER A 343 18.93 -39.31 17.95
N SER A 344 18.77 -40.63 17.87
CA SER A 344 17.82 -41.27 16.96
C SER A 344 16.37 -40.96 17.30
N VAL A 345 16.05 -40.87 18.59
CA VAL A 345 14.71 -40.46 19.07
C VAL A 345 14.47 -38.98 18.76
N ILE A 346 15.44 -38.11 19.03
CA ILE A 346 15.38 -36.67 18.73
C ILE A 346 15.08 -36.45 17.24
N ASP A 347 15.78 -37.14 16.34
CA ASP A 347 15.53 -37.04 14.89
C ASP A 347 14.11 -37.51 14.52
N LYS A 348 13.67 -38.67 15.04
CA LYS A 348 12.35 -39.25 14.71
C LYS A 348 11.19 -38.42 15.26
N VAL A 349 11.37 -37.77 16.41
CA VAL A 349 10.38 -36.84 16.97
C VAL A 349 10.42 -35.51 16.24
N GLY A 350 11.61 -34.96 15.98
CA GLY A 350 11.80 -33.68 15.29
C GLY A 350 11.36 -33.67 13.82
N MET A 351 11.17 -34.83 13.20
CA MET A 351 10.54 -34.96 11.88
C MET A 351 9.06 -34.56 11.87
N ASP A 352 8.39 -34.56 13.02
CA ASP A 352 7.00 -34.17 13.16
C ASP A 352 6.89 -32.72 13.65
N PRO A 353 6.54 -31.74 12.78
CA PRO A 353 6.50 -30.33 13.14
C PRO A 353 5.33 -29.97 14.07
N THR A 354 4.42 -30.91 14.34
CA THR A 354 3.29 -30.71 15.26
C THR A 354 3.68 -30.98 16.72
N LEU A 355 4.85 -31.57 16.96
CA LEU A 355 5.33 -31.94 18.28
C LEU A 355 6.32 -30.90 18.80
N SER A 356 6.17 -30.53 20.07
CA SER A 356 7.17 -29.72 20.78
C SER A 356 8.31 -30.63 21.25
N LEU A 357 9.56 -30.22 21.00
CA LEU A 357 10.73 -31.01 21.33
C LEU A 357 11.78 -30.16 22.05
N ALA A 358 12.26 -30.65 23.18
CA ALA A 358 13.44 -30.12 23.85
C ALA A 358 14.35 -31.26 24.30
N TYR A 359 15.65 -31.03 24.30
CA TYR A 359 16.59 -32.06 24.73
C TYR A 359 17.83 -31.47 25.40
N PHE A 360 18.49 -32.28 26.21
CA PHE A 360 19.73 -31.90 26.86
C PHE A 360 20.66 -33.08 26.98
N TYR A 361 21.92 -32.85 26.68
CA TYR A 361 22.99 -33.82 26.84
C TYR A 361 23.86 -33.39 28.00
N PHE A 362 23.88 -34.18 29.07
CA PHE A 362 24.93 -34.06 30.07
C PHE A 362 26.26 -34.50 29.43
N ASP A 363 27.33 -33.79 29.77
CA ASP A 363 28.66 -34.06 29.25
C ASP A 363 29.72 -33.85 30.34
N PHE A 364 30.36 -34.94 30.77
CA PHE A 364 31.40 -34.91 31.81
C PHE A 364 32.64 -34.08 31.41
N SER A 365 32.81 -33.78 30.11
CA SER A 365 33.91 -32.97 29.60
C SER A 365 33.56 -31.47 29.49
N ASP A 366 32.28 -31.10 29.59
CA ASP A 366 31.81 -29.72 29.52
C ASP A 366 31.18 -29.31 30.86
N LEU A 367 31.90 -28.50 31.63
CA LEU A 367 31.45 -27.99 32.94
C LEU A 367 30.13 -27.21 32.86
N THR A 368 29.79 -26.64 31.70
CA THR A 368 28.53 -25.91 31.52
C THR A 368 27.32 -26.84 31.39
N LYS A 369 27.55 -28.14 31.18
CA LYS A 369 26.52 -29.17 31.02
C LYS A 369 26.43 -30.13 32.19
N GLN A 370 26.97 -29.75 33.34
CA GLN A 370 27.12 -30.60 34.52
C GLN A 370 26.24 -30.18 35.70
N ASP A 371 25.27 -29.28 35.49
CA ASP A 371 24.38 -28.86 36.56
C ASP A 371 22.90 -28.78 36.14
N CYS A 372 22.02 -28.66 37.12
CA CYS A 372 20.57 -28.68 36.93
C CYS A 372 20.00 -27.33 36.46
N VAL A 373 20.72 -26.23 36.72
CA VAL A 373 20.34 -24.88 36.29
C VAL A 373 20.55 -24.77 34.78
N ALA A 374 21.65 -25.32 34.28
CA ALA A 374 21.99 -25.50 32.88
C ALA A 374 20.91 -26.31 32.14
N LEU A 375 20.51 -27.46 32.69
CA LEU A 375 19.41 -28.26 32.14
C LEU A 375 18.10 -27.45 32.10
N ALA A 376 17.68 -26.87 33.24
CA ALA A 376 16.43 -26.10 33.30
C ALA A 376 16.43 -24.88 32.36
N SER A 377 17.54 -24.14 32.31
CA SER A 377 17.71 -22.99 31.41
C SER A 377 17.65 -23.41 29.95
N SER A 378 18.28 -24.53 29.58
CA SER A 378 18.23 -25.07 28.22
C SER A 378 16.82 -25.48 27.80
N LEU A 379 16.09 -26.18 28.68
CA LEU A 379 14.70 -26.58 28.41
C LEU A 379 13.78 -25.37 28.26
N VAL A 380 13.90 -24.38 29.16
CA VAL A 380 13.13 -23.13 29.10
C VAL A 380 13.44 -22.36 27.81
N PHE A 381 14.71 -22.28 27.43
CA PHE A 381 15.12 -21.60 26.19
C PHE A 381 14.58 -22.31 24.96
N GLN A 382 14.75 -23.63 24.84
CA GLN A 382 14.26 -24.40 23.70
C GLN A 382 12.75 -24.30 23.58
N LEU A 383 12.00 -24.67 24.64
CA LEU A 383 10.54 -24.65 24.60
C LEU A 383 9.98 -23.24 24.36
N GLY A 384 10.64 -22.23 24.92
CA GLY A 384 10.27 -20.84 24.75
C GLY A 384 10.55 -20.26 23.36
N THR A 385 11.50 -20.80 22.60
CA THR A 385 11.92 -20.22 21.31
C THR A 385 11.51 -21.05 20.09
N THR A 386 11.30 -22.36 20.25
CA THR A 386 11.04 -23.26 19.11
C THR A 386 9.60 -23.78 19.04
N CYS A 387 8.85 -23.81 20.14
CA CYS A 387 7.54 -24.48 20.17
C CYS A 387 6.42 -23.65 19.55
N SER A 388 6.21 -22.42 20.03
CA SER A 388 5.10 -21.57 19.56
C SER A 388 5.37 -20.08 19.76
N GLN A 389 4.66 -19.24 19.02
CA GLN A 389 4.73 -17.79 19.20
C GLN A 389 4.24 -17.36 20.59
N GLU A 390 3.32 -18.11 21.21
CA GLU A 390 2.85 -17.84 22.57
C GLU A 390 3.94 -18.09 23.60
N CYS A 391 4.70 -19.18 23.45
CA CYS A 391 5.89 -19.47 24.28
C CYS A 391 6.95 -18.36 24.16
N LEU A 392 7.19 -17.86 22.94
CA LEU A 392 8.14 -16.77 22.70
C LEU A 392 7.67 -15.47 23.36
N ASN A 393 6.39 -15.13 23.20
CA ASN A 393 5.80 -13.95 23.82
C ASN A 393 5.84 -14.04 25.36
N TYR A 394 5.66 -15.24 25.93
CA TYR A 394 5.80 -15.45 27.37
C TYR A 394 7.22 -15.17 27.85
N LEU A 395 8.24 -15.75 27.20
CA LEU A 395 9.64 -15.50 27.58
C LEU A 395 10.03 -14.02 27.47
N GLN A 396 9.58 -13.33 26.42
CA GLN A 396 9.83 -11.90 26.26
C GLN A 396 9.25 -11.07 27.42
N ARG A 397 8.07 -11.44 27.93
CA ARG A 397 7.42 -10.75 29.06
C ARG A 397 8.13 -11.03 30.39
N GLU A 398 8.64 -12.25 30.57
CA GLU A 398 9.36 -12.65 31.78
C GLU A 398 10.79 -12.14 31.86
N ARG A 399 11.34 -11.66 30.73
CA ARG A 399 12.71 -11.19 30.62
C ARG A 399 12.98 -10.04 31.57
N THR A 400 14.07 -10.17 32.33
CA THR A 400 14.59 -9.14 33.23
C THR A 400 16.05 -8.83 32.91
N ASN A 401 16.62 -7.82 33.56
CA ASN A 401 18.05 -7.47 33.39
C ASN A 401 19.01 -8.52 33.96
N SER A 402 18.56 -9.33 34.91
CA SER A 402 19.32 -10.43 35.51
C SER A 402 18.80 -11.79 35.06
N PRO A 403 19.66 -12.82 34.94
CA PRO A 403 19.23 -14.19 34.66
C PRO A 403 18.27 -14.70 35.75
N PRO A 404 17.28 -15.55 35.40
CA PRO A 404 16.39 -16.14 36.38
C PRO A 404 17.15 -17.09 37.31
N ASN A 405 16.72 -17.15 38.57
CA ASN A 405 17.21 -18.17 39.49
C ASN A 405 16.53 -19.52 39.20
N TYR A 406 16.99 -20.57 39.87
CA TYR A 406 16.52 -21.93 39.65
C TYR A 406 15.00 -22.10 39.88
N ASP A 407 14.44 -21.53 40.95
CA ASP A 407 13.00 -21.67 41.22
C ASP A 407 12.14 -20.91 40.19
N LYS A 408 12.61 -19.76 39.70
CA LYS A 408 11.97 -19.05 38.59
C LYS A 408 12.03 -19.87 37.29
N LEU A 409 13.16 -20.53 37.00
CA LEU A 409 13.29 -21.41 35.84
C LEU A 409 12.29 -22.57 35.89
N LEU A 410 12.09 -23.20 37.06
CA LEU A 410 11.08 -24.25 37.22
C LEU A 410 9.65 -23.73 36.94
N ALA A 411 9.30 -22.58 37.51
CA ALA A 411 7.97 -21.98 37.27
C ALA A 411 7.75 -21.63 35.79
N MET A 412 8.79 -21.09 35.12
CA MET A 412 8.77 -20.82 33.70
C MET A 412 8.62 -22.10 32.87
N LEU A 413 9.31 -23.17 33.25
CA LEU A 413 9.23 -24.48 32.59
C LEU A 413 7.81 -25.04 32.66
N SER A 414 7.15 -25.04 33.83
CA SER A 414 5.76 -25.51 33.93
C SER A 414 4.83 -24.69 33.04
N ARG A 415 5.02 -23.36 33.01
CA ARG A 415 4.18 -22.49 32.18
C ARG A 415 4.39 -22.75 30.70
N LEU A 416 5.62 -22.99 30.26
CA LEU A 416 5.94 -23.32 28.88
C LEU A 416 5.36 -24.68 28.48
N LEU A 417 5.48 -25.70 29.34
CA LEU A 417 4.88 -27.02 29.10
C LEU A 417 3.36 -26.93 28.88
N ALA A 418 2.67 -26.09 29.65
CA ALA A 418 1.24 -25.85 29.46
C ALA A 418 0.88 -25.10 28.16
N LEU A 419 1.83 -24.39 27.54
CA LEU A 419 1.66 -23.66 26.28
C LEU A 419 2.15 -24.45 25.05
N SER A 420 3.01 -25.44 25.25
CA SER A 420 3.68 -26.20 24.19
C SER A 420 2.85 -27.37 23.64
N GLY A 421 1.69 -27.66 24.22
CA GLY A 421 0.87 -28.82 23.83
C GLY A 421 1.61 -30.13 24.07
N ARG A 422 1.52 -31.09 23.12
CA ARG A 422 2.24 -32.36 23.21
C ARG A 422 3.74 -32.14 23.11
N THR A 423 4.44 -32.42 24.20
CA THR A 423 5.86 -32.07 24.38
C THR A 423 6.71 -33.29 24.69
N PHE A 424 7.86 -33.39 24.05
CA PHE A 424 8.87 -34.42 24.26
C PHE A 424 10.13 -33.80 24.86
N ILE A 425 10.58 -34.32 25.99
CA ILE A 425 11.84 -33.94 26.64
C ILE A 425 12.78 -35.16 26.65
N ILE A 426 13.97 -35.00 26.07
CA ILE A 426 15.01 -36.03 26.07
C ILE A 426 16.20 -35.56 26.90
N VAL A 427 16.53 -36.29 27.97
CA VAL A 427 17.67 -36.02 28.84
C VAL A 427 18.68 -37.15 28.71
N ASP A 428 19.79 -36.90 28.03
CA ASP A 428 20.84 -37.90 27.80
C ASP A 428 21.94 -37.84 28.86
N ALA A 429 22.45 -39.01 29.24
CA ALA A 429 23.62 -39.21 30.09
C ALA A 429 23.51 -38.56 31.47
N LEU A 430 22.35 -38.64 32.13
CA LEU A 430 22.09 -38.01 33.43
C LEU A 430 23.16 -38.32 34.51
N ASP A 431 23.81 -39.48 34.43
CA ASP A 431 24.90 -39.88 35.33
C ASP A 431 26.19 -39.05 35.19
N GLU A 432 26.34 -38.27 34.12
CA GLU A 432 27.47 -37.37 33.91
C GLU A 432 27.31 -36.03 34.64
N CYS A 433 26.13 -35.71 35.17
CA CYS A 433 25.96 -34.68 36.18
C CYS A 433 26.69 -35.12 37.46
N PRO A 434 27.69 -34.39 37.99
CA PRO A 434 28.46 -34.82 39.16
C PRO A 434 27.59 -35.13 40.38
N GLU A 435 27.93 -36.18 41.11
CA GLU A 435 27.16 -36.64 42.27
C GLU A 435 26.85 -35.52 43.29
N PRO A 436 27.77 -34.60 43.64
CA PRO A 436 27.43 -33.47 44.51
C PRO A 436 26.31 -32.58 43.95
N ALA A 437 26.29 -32.34 42.63
CA ALA A 437 25.24 -31.55 41.97
C ALA A 437 23.91 -32.32 41.87
N ARG A 438 23.97 -33.66 41.78
CA ARG A 438 22.78 -34.53 41.84
C ARG A 438 22.19 -34.59 43.25
N ASN A 439 23.05 -34.61 44.27
CA ASN A 439 22.69 -34.71 45.68
C ASN A 439 22.36 -33.36 46.35
N ASP A 440 22.62 -32.21 45.71
CA ASP A 440 22.23 -30.85 46.15
C ASP A 440 20.71 -30.57 46.06
N ASP A 441 19.88 -31.62 46.01
CA ASP A 441 18.43 -31.62 45.90
C ASP A 441 17.81 -30.93 44.66
N LYS A 442 18.58 -30.11 43.92
CA LYS A 442 18.13 -29.45 42.69
C LYS A 442 17.81 -30.44 41.58
N LEU A 443 18.65 -31.45 41.34
CA LEU A 443 18.31 -32.43 40.31
C LEU A 443 17.01 -33.17 40.66
N LEU A 444 16.86 -33.46 41.94
CA LEU A 444 15.75 -34.22 42.50
C LEU A 444 14.46 -33.44 42.34
N ARG A 445 14.50 -32.15 42.69
CA ARG A 445 13.41 -31.21 42.48
C ARG A 445 13.05 -31.08 41.00
N LEU A 446 14.03 -31.01 40.09
CA LEU A 446 13.75 -30.91 38.66
C LEU A 446 13.11 -32.19 38.11
N LEU A 447 13.67 -33.36 38.41
CA LEU A 447 13.13 -34.65 37.95
C LEU A 447 11.73 -34.89 38.53
N LYS A 448 11.56 -34.63 39.83
CA LYS A 448 10.25 -34.71 40.47
C LYS A 448 9.28 -33.73 39.81
N HIS A 449 9.71 -32.49 39.55
CA HIS A 449 8.88 -31.49 38.88
C HIS A 449 8.44 -31.96 37.50
N LEU A 450 9.35 -32.49 36.67
CA LEU A 450 9.02 -33.05 35.36
C LEU A 450 8.06 -34.23 35.46
N CYS A 451 8.31 -35.19 36.36
CA CYS A 451 7.41 -36.32 36.59
C CYS A 451 6.03 -35.88 37.11
N ASP A 452 5.97 -34.86 37.98
CA ASP A 452 4.70 -34.33 38.48
C ASP A 452 3.93 -33.57 37.37
N GLN A 453 4.62 -33.01 36.35
CA GLN A 453 3.96 -32.49 35.14
C GLN A 453 3.41 -33.62 34.26
N VAL A 454 4.19 -34.71 34.09
CA VAL A 454 3.73 -35.93 33.41
C VAL A 454 2.46 -36.47 34.09
N ASP A 455 2.39 -36.54 35.41
CA ASP A 455 1.20 -37.02 36.12
C ASP A 455 0.01 -36.03 36.09
N GLY A 456 0.20 -34.83 35.53
CA GLY A 456 -0.79 -33.75 35.47
C GLY A 456 -1.61 -33.71 34.18
N ASP A 457 -2.07 -32.50 33.83
CA ASP A 457 -2.91 -32.23 32.65
C ASP A 457 -2.10 -31.81 31.40
N THR A 458 -0.77 -31.69 31.53
CA THR A 458 0.10 -31.46 30.37
C THR A 458 0.31 -32.77 29.62
N ASP A 459 0.45 -32.75 28.30
CA ASP A 459 0.80 -33.92 27.47
C ASP A 459 2.33 -33.98 27.33
N LEU A 460 3.01 -34.53 28.35
CA LEU A 460 4.47 -34.56 28.45
C LEU A 460 5.03 -35.99 28.35
N HIS A 461 5.98 -36.16 27.45
CA HIS A 461 6.74 -37.39 27.25
C HIS A 461 8.20 -37.18 27.63
N LEU A 462 8.71 -38.00 28.54
CA LEU A 462 10.07 -37.86 29.04
C LEU A 462 10.88 -39.10 28.68
N LEU A 463 12.04 -38.93 28.04
CA LEU A 463 13.04 -39.97 27.85
C LEU A 463 14.30 -39.59 28.60
N ILE A 464 14.75 -40.45 29.51
CA ILE A 464 15.98 -40.23 30.26
C ILE A 464 16.95 -41.37 29.99
N THR A 465 18.20 -41.06 29.69
CA THR A 465 19.27 -42.04 29.65
C THR A 465 20.27 -41.86 30.79
N SER A 466 20.75 -42.97 31.35
CA SER A 466 21.76 -42.93 32.41
C SER A 466 22.50 -44.25 32.60
N ARG A 467 23.54 -44.26 33.45
CA ARG A 467 23.93 -45.48 34.18
C ARG A 467 22.89 -45.82 35.24
N PRO A 468 22.77 -47.10 35.65
CA PRO A 468 21.91 -47.51 36.75
C PRO A 468 22.53 -47.19 38.12
N ALA A 469 23.03 -45.96 38.32
CA ALA A 469 23.54 -45.51 39.61
C ALA A 469 22.41 -45.52 40.64
N ILE A 470 22.72 -45.87 41.90
CA ILE A 470 21.71 -46.12 42.95
C ILE A 470 20.83 -44.88 43.16
N ASP A 471 21.46 -43.72 43.29
CA ASP A 471 20.81 -42.41 43.45
C ASP A 471 19.84 -42.09 42.32
N ILE A 472 20.17 -42.43 41.07
CA ILE A 472 19.30 -42.20 39.90
C ILE A 472 18.17 -43.23 39.85
N ARG A 473 18.51 -44.51 40.05
CA ARG A 473 17.56 -45.64 39.98
C ARG A 473 16.43 -45.49 40.99
N GLU A 474 16.74 -45.15 42.23
CA GLU A 474 15.76 -44.98 43.31
C GLU A 474 14.72 -43.90 42.99
N ARG A 475 15.03 -42.98 42.08
CA ARG A 475 14.20 -41.81 41.78
C ARG A 475 13.39 -41.95 40.50
N ILE A 476 14.02 -42.50 39.47
CA ILE A 476 13.38 -42.64 38.15
C ILE A 476 12.58 -43.94 38.08
N SER A 477 13.11 -45.04 38.60
CA SER A 477 12.46 -46.36 38.48
C SER A 477 11.02 -46.39 39.02
N PRO A 478 10.65 -45.71 40.13
CA PRO A 478 9.25 -45.68 40.59
C PRO A 478 8.29 -44.88 39.70
N ARG A 479 8.81 -43.99 38.85
CA ARG A 479 8.04 -43.12 37.96
C ARG A 479 8.12 -43.55 36.49
N ALA A 480 9.03 -44.46 36.15
CA ALA A 480 9.24 -44.95 34.79
C ALA A 480 8.09 -45.84 34.34
N THR A 481 7.41 -45.46 33.26
CA THR A 481 6.42 -46.29 32.56
C THR A 481 7.09 -47.44 31.83
N TYR A 482 8.22 -47.14 31.16
CA TYR A 482 9.08 -48.15 30.53
C TYR A 482 10.50 -48.02 31.07
N SER A 483 11.13 -49.16 31.30
CA SER A 483 12.53 -49.24 31.69
C SER A 483 13.25 -50.21 30.77
N LEU A 484 14.21 -49.71 29.99
CA LEU A 484 15.00 -50.49 29.06
C LEU A 484 16.44 -50.61 29.55
N SER A 485 16.88 -51.85 29.79
CA SER A 485 18.26 -52.15 30.14
C SER A 485 19.05 -52.59 28.92
N PHE A 486 20.02 -51.79 28.50
CA PHE A 486 20.93 -52.15 27.40
C PHE A 486 21.77 -53.40 27.72
N HIS A 487 21.99 -53.73 29.00
CA HIS A 487 22.78 -54.91 29.39
C HIS A 487 22.04 -56.22 29.07
N ASN A 488 20.71 -56.23 29.15
CA ASN A 488 19.91 -57.45 29.07
C ASN A 488 19.08 -57.55 27.77
N GLU A 489 19.25 -56.60 26.85
CA GLU A 489 18.44 -56.52 25.65
C GLU A 489 19.03 -57.36 24.51
N VAL A 490 18.33 -58.44 24.15
CA VAL A 490 18.77 -59.39 23.12
C VAL A 490 18.94 -58.68 21.78
N ARG A 491 18.07 -57.70 21.47
CA ARG A 491 18.16 -56.94 20.22
C ARG A 491 19.43 -56.08 20.16
N HIS A 492 19.81 -55.47 21.28
CA HIS A 492 21.05 -54.71 21.42
C HIS A 492 22.28 -55.61 21.24
N THR A 493 22.31 -56.77 21.90
CA THR A 493 23.43 -57.72 21.76
C THR A 493 23.59 -58.23 20.34
N THR A 494 22.48 -58.46 19.63
CA THR A 494 22.47 -58.86 18.22
C THR A 494 23.03 -57.75 17.31
N GLU A 495 22.69 -56.50 17.59
CA GLU A 495 23.24 -55.35 16.89
C GLU A 495 24.74 -55.16 17.14
N LEU A 496 25.20 -55.34 18.39
CA LEU A 496 26.61 -55.30 18.73
C LEU A 496 27.41 -56.39 17.99
N ALA A 497 26.88 -57.61 17.91
CA ALA A 497 27.50 -58.68 17.14
C ALA A 497 27.62 -58.33 15.64
N ARG A 498 26.56 -57.74 15.07
CA ARG A 498 26.60 -57.23 13.69
C ARG A 498 27.65 -56.14 13.51
N PHE A 499 27.70 -55.18 14.43
CA PHE A 499 28.70 -54.11 14.42
C PHE A 499 30.12 -54.67 14.46
N ILE A 500 30.40 -55.62 15.35
CA ILE A 500 31.71 -56.30 15.43
C ILE A 500 32.03 -56.99 14.11
N SER A 501 31.08 -57.73 13.53
CA SER A 501 31.25 -58.39 12.23
C SER A 501 31.59 -57.39 11.12
N THR A 502 30.88 -56.25 11.07
CA THR A 502 31.19 -55.18 10.11
C THR A 502 32.58 -54.61 10.35
N GLN A 503 32.94 -54.23 11.58
CA GLN A 503 34.27 -53.69 11.90
C GLN A 503 35.40 -54.67 11.55
N VAL A 504 35.22 -55.96 11.85
CA VAL A 504 36.16 -57.02 11.46
C VAL A 504 36.25 -57.11 9.94
N SER A 505 35.13 -57.11 9.22
CA SER A 505 35.14 -57.22 7.75
C SER A 505 35.80 -56.03 7.05
N THR A 506 35.63 -54.83 7.62
CA THR A 506 36.13 -53.57 7.04
C THR A 506 37.60 -53.34 7.38
N ASN A 507 38.01 -53.62 8.62
CA ASN A 507 39.36 -53.32 9.11
C ASN A 507 40.31 -54.54 9.12
N LYS A 508 39.88 -55.71 8.62
CA LYS A 508 40.74 -56.89 8.61
C LYS A 508 42.00 -56.68 7.74
N PRO A 509 43.17 -57.10 8.24
CA PRO A 509 44.32 -57.37 7.40
C PRO A 509 44.03 -58.45 6.35
N LYS A 510 44.68 -58.34 5.18
CA LYS A 510 44.50 -59.28 4.06
C LYS A 510 44.85 -60.73 4.40
N TRP A 511 45.70 -60.95 5.39
CA TRP A 511 46.20 -62.26 5.81
C TRP A 511 45.29 -62.99 6.81
N TRP A 512 44.20 -62.38 7.28
CA TRP A 512 43.27 -63.03 8.21
C TRP A 512 42.49 -64.18 7.56
N SER A 513 42.67 -65.39 8.08
CA SER A 513 41.83 -66.55 7.74
C SER A 513 40.39 -66.34 8.24
N VAL A 514 39.44 -67.10 7.69
CA VAL A 514 38.04 -67.10 8.15
C VAL A 514 37.94 -67.54 9.61
N GLN A 515 38.73 -68.53 10.01
CA GLN A 515 38.79 -69.03 11.39
C GLN A 515 39.31 -67.95 12.36
N LEU A 516 40.36 -67.22 11.97
CA LEU A 516 40.90 -66.14 12.79
C LEU A 516 39.90 -64.98 12.91
N GLN A 517 39.20 -64.63 11.83
CA GLN A 517 38.12 -63.63 11.87
C GLN A 517 37.05 -64.03 12.89
N GLN A 518 36.61 -65.28 12.88
CA GLN A 518 35.61 -65.77 13.83
C GLN A 518 36.11 -65.72 15.28
N GLN A 519 37.35 -66.15 15.54
CA GLN A 519 37.96 -66.05 16.87
C GLN A 519 38.08 -64.60 17.37
N VAL A 520 38.44 -63.66 16.49
CA VAL A 520 38.51 -62.24 16.81
C VAL A 520 37.11 -61.71 17.15
N GLN A 521 36.09 -62.07 16.36
CA GLN A 521 34.71 -61.66 16.60
C GLN A 521 34.18 -62.17 17.94
N GLU A 522 34.37 -63.46 18.24
CA GLU A 522 33.97 -64.08 19.51
C GLU A 522 34.65 -63.39 20.70
N LYS A 523 35.97 -63.19 20.61
CA LYS A 523 36.74 -62.57 21.70
C LYS A 523 36.40 -61.10 21.92
N LEU A 524 36.16 -60.34 20.84
CA LEU A 524 35.68 -58.96 20.92
C LEU A 524 34.28 -58.91 21.53
N TYR A 525 33.40 -59.84 21.16
CA TYR A 525 32.05 -59.91 21.70
C TYR A 525 32.07 -60.17 23.21
N GLU A 526 32.74 -61.23 23.66
CA GLU A 526 32.89 -61.59 25.08
C GLU A 526 33.43 -60.43 25.91
N ARG A 527 34.48 -59.77 25.41
CA ARG A 527 35.17 -58.73 26.17
C ARG A 527 34.53 -57.34 26.07
N SER A 528 33.70 -57.11 25.06
CA SER A 528 32.99 -55.83 24.93
C SER A 528 31.97 -55.62 26.05
N THR A 529 31.42 -56.69 26.66
CA THR A 529 30.41 -56.60 27.73
C THR A 529 29.26 -55.63 27.39
N GLY A 530 28.84 -55.59 26.12
CA GLY A 530 27.79 -54.69 25.65
C GLY A 530 28.26 -53.26 25.28
N MET A 531 29.57 -52.99 25.27
CA MET A 531 30.12 -51.64 25.02
C MET A 531 30.79 -51.55 23.63
N TYR A 532 30.25 -50.70 22.76
CA TYR A 532 30.82 -50.45 21.41
C TYR A 532 32.20 -49.78 21.48
N VAL A 533 32.44 -48.95 22.50
CA VAL A 533 33.71 -48.23 22.68
C VAL A 533 34.87 -49.20 22.89
N ILE A 534 34.65 -50.32 23.59
CA ILE A 534 35.68 -51.35 23.81
C ILE A 534 36.08 -51.99 22.48
N VAL A 535 35.11 -52.25 21.60
CA VAL A 535 35.37 -52.81 20.27
C VAL A 535 36.23 -51.86 19.44
N LEU A 536 35.87 -50.57 19.38
CA LEU A 536 36.63 -49.55 18.65
C LEU A 536 38.06 -49.40 19.18
N HIS A 537 38.22 -49.34 20.51
CA HIS A 537 39.52 -49.25 21.15
C HIS A 537 40.40 -50.48 20.86
N GLY A 538 39.80 -51.68 20.77
CA GLY A 538 40.48 -52.91 20.38
C GLY A 538 41.09 -52.86 18.96
N PHE A 539 40.45 -52.15 18.03
CA PHE A 539 40.99 -51.91 16.69
C PHE A 539 42.06 -50.80 16.68
N GLU A 540 41.87 -49.72 17.43
CA GLU A 540 42.81 -48.59 17.47
C GLU A 540 44.15 -48.92 18.12
N HIS A 541 44.15 -49.69 19.22
CA HIS A 541 45.36 -50.00 20.00
C HIS A 541 45.98 -51.36 19.67
N GLY A 542 45.47 -52.03 18.64
CA GLY A 542 45.92 -53.35 18.20
C GLY A 542 45.36 -54.48 19.08
N LEU A 543 44.78 -55.48 18.41
CA LEU A 543 44.18 -56.67 19.04
C LEU A 543 45.19 -57.53 19.82
N ILE A 544 46.49 -57.24 19.72
CA ILE A 544 47.59 -57.87 20.47
C ILE A 544 47.41 -57.70 21.98
N LEU A 545 47.00 -56.50 22.44
CA LEU A 545 46.73 -56.23 23.86
C LEU A 545 45.57 -57.07 24.41
N TRP A 546 44.75 -57.62 23.53
CA TRP A 546 43.58 -58.41 23.86
C TRP A 546 43.85 -59.93 23.82
N GLN A 547 45.13 -60.32 23.71
CA GLN A 547 45.57 -61.72 23.52
C GLN A 547 44.84 -62.40 22.36
N VAL A 548 44.34 -61.65 21.40
CA VAL A 548 43.76 -62.23 20.17
C VAL A 548 44.94 -62.85 19.41
N PRO A 549 44.88 -64.13 19.03
CA PRO A 549 46.01 -64.81 18.41
C PRO A 549 46.40 -64.09 17.11
N MET A 550 47.54 -63.42 17.11
CA MET A 550 48.16 -62.90 15.89
C MET A 550 49.02 -64.03 15.35
N GLY A 551 48.41 -64.88 14.51
CA GLY A 551 49.11 -65.95 13.80
C GLY A 551 50.01 -65.41 12.71
#